data_AF-A0A1V6US93-F1
#
_entry.id   AF-A0A1V6US93-F1
#
_cell.length_a   1.000
_cell.length_b   1.000
_cell.length_c   1.000
_cell.angle_alpha   90.00
_cell.angle_beta   90.00
_cell.angle_gamma   90.00
#
_symmetry.space_group_name_H-M   'P 1'
#
loop_
_entity.id
_entity.type
_entity.pdbx_description
1 polymer ?
#
loop_
_entity_poly.entity_id
_entity_poly.type
_entity_poly.pdbx_seq_one_letter_code
_entity_poly.pdbx_strand_id
1 'polypeptide(L)'
;MAYTVLPFGATSASQKRENYPLLLSDLVRDCTDAIDSLTLFDDLMSSPKHENDTAGFKAFDGHVGETACHIRAGILLELHSYYHKGGHAGVEHARKDLQIPVYIERLNATRKNAQTICSKLTSDNTCPSRLGFGSKLDAMDKIISSLGWIEPGQHPSNDSENPEWDVENPHVVIRYLIAMFILGKYRQCCKSSTQNIVIRLQPKDAAAYASQLISSFWDQKNSLYKTSGSNRLDVRFKALQKWVSALSCSWVRIWAAKLSFSEVAQRLVDNSIKKSPKGHLVVAAYVGFLVCRRAWAANNWPVLLVDRHFCSEGYHLNAYIATLQGPRTQQDFGHHILPELHWELESVTFDHLQNSTLKHAPMICILGNSIHGPHEDYIARISDRPPEGSPKPSQPRHTHSPCADNTEHHRNFIGMNHDRLSQAILADHRAYPFPLSSPTSGDDDGLYLLDIIRSTLPNDLIDTYFLRSRSEVNHIGGGTKDMGTFRWEHIFVENPGRLTDMLHGSMATGLFA
;
A
#
# COMPACT_ATOMS: atom_id res chain seq x y z
N MET A 1 20.24 6.17 16.08
CA MET A 1 19.72 4.85 15.68
C MET A 1 19.80 4.40 14.20
N ALA A 2 20.79 3.72 13.58
CA ALA A 2 20.90 3.53 12.11
C ALA A 2 19.59 3.06 11.40
N TYR A 3 19.25 3.62 10.24
CA TYR A 3 18.27 3.02 9.33
C TYR A 3 18.95 1.83 8.66
N THR A 4 19.04 0.72 9.38
CA THR A 4 19.65 -0.44 8.77
C THR A 4 18.65 -1.08 7.84
N VAL A 5 19.00 -1.15 6.55
CA VAL A 5 18.27 -2.00 5.61
C VAL A 5 18.31 -3.45 6.07
N LEU A 6 19.35 -3.87 6.82
CA LEU A 6 19.41 -5.19 7.43
C LEU A 6 19.55 -5.14 8.96
N PRO A 7 18.77 -5.92 9.72
CA PRO A 7 17.63 -6.74 9.30
C PRO A 7 16.34 -5.90 9.27
N PHE A 8 15.44 -6.18 8.33
CA PHE A 8 14.14 -5.50 8.29
C PHE A 8 13.27 -5.82 9.51
N GLY A 9 13.01 -4.84 10.38
CA GLY A 9 12.13 -4.98 11.55
C GLY A 9 12.89 -4.93 12.88
N ALA A 10 12.35 -5.53 13.96
CA ALA A 10 12.92 -5.41 15.30
C ALA A 10 14.29 -6.12 15.45
N THR A 11 15.33 -5.38 15.87
CA THR A 11 16.74 -5.80 15.82
C THR A 11 17.42 -5.94 17.19
N SER A 12 16.85 -5.36 18.26
CA SER A 12 17.54 -5.14 19.54
C SER A 12 17.69 -6.37 20.43
N ALA A 13 17.19 -7.54 20.01
CA ALA A 13 17.28 -8.76 20.78
C ALA A 13 18.65 -9.45 20.61
N SER A 14 19.28 -9.79 21.74
CA SER A 14 20.43 -10.69 21.75
C SER A 14 20.03 -12.08 21.26
N GLN A 15 20.81 -12.63 20.35
CA GLN A 15 20.54 -13.89 19.68
C GLN A 15 21.39 -15.01 20.26
N LYS A 16 20.74 -16.11 20.62
CA LYS A 16 21.44 -17.31 21.12
C LYS A 16 22.13 -18.04 19.96
N ARG A 17 23.31 -18.61 20.23
CA ARG A 17 24.11 -19.40 19.28
C ARG A 17 23.30 -20.47 18.53
N GLU A 18 22.44 -21.19 19.25
CA GLU A 18 21.60 -22.26 18.67
C GLU A 18 20.68 -21.78 17.53
N ASN A 19 20.46 -20.46 17.40
CA ASN A 19 19.63 -19.86 16.37
C ASN A 19 20.43 -19.21 15.23
N TYR A 20 21.77 -19.22 15.24
CA TYR A 20 22.55 -18.52 14.21
C TYR A 20 22.21 -18.97 12.78
N PRO A 21 22.16 -20.28 12.43
CA PRO A 21 21.78 -20.69 11.07
C PRO A 21 20.38 -20.22 10.65
N LEU A 22 19.43 -20.21 11.60
CA LEU A 22 18.09 -19.72 11.38
C LEU A 22 18.06 -18.20 11.08
N LEU A 23 18.89 -17.42 11.77
CA LEU A 23 19.02 -15.99 11.53
C LEU A 23 19.72 -15.69 10.22
N LEU A 24 20.73 -16.49 9.85
CA LEU A 24 21.39 -16.40 8.55
C LEU A 24 20.42 -16.71 7.42
N SER A 25 19.54 -17.69 7.60
CA SER A 25 18.43 -17.98 6.66
C SER A 25 17.53 -16.75 6.44
N ASP A 26 17.11 -16.12 7.54
CA ASP A 26 16.32 -14.88 7.47
C ASP A 26 17.08 -13.73 6.79
N LEU A 27 18.37 -13.56 7.08
CA LEU A 27 19.20 -12.52 6.46
C LEU A 27 19.42 -12.76 4.97
N VAL A 28 19.57 -14.02 4.55
CA VAL A 28 19.63 -14.38 3.13
C VAL A 28 18.34 -14.02 2.42
N ARG A 29 17.18 -14.28 3.06
CA ARG A 29 15.89 -13.84 2.55
C ARG A 29 15.80 -12.32 2.48
N ASP A 30 16.13 -11.63 3.57
CA ASP A 30 16.10 -10.16 3.63
C ASP A 30 16.93 -9.53 2.52
N CYS A 31 18.17 -10.00 2.32
CA CYS A 31 19.01 -9.54 1.22
C CYS A 31 18.37 -9.79 -0.14
N THR A 32 17.74 -10.96 -0.32
CA THR A 32 17.11 -11.33 -1.59
C THR A 32 15.87 -10.47 -1.86
N ASP A 33 14.98 -10.31 -0.89
CA ASP A 33 13.79 -9.44 -1.01
C ASP A 33 14.18 -7.98 -1.27
N ALA A 34 15.25 -7.50 -0.62
CA ALA A 34 15.79 -6.17 -0.85
C ALA A 34 16.35 -5.99 -2.26
N ILE A 35 17.13 -6.97 -2.74
CA ILE A 35 17.65 -6.96 -4.11
C ILE A 35 16.50 -6.96 -5.12
N ASP A 36 15.50 -7.83 -4.94
CA ASP A 36 14.34 -7.92 -5.82
C ASP A 36 13.58 -6.58 -5.87
N SER A 37 13.32 -6.00 -4.69
CA SER A 37 12.63 -4.71 -4.54
C SER A 37 13.36 -3.58 -5.25
N LEU A 38 14.67 -3.42 -5.00
CA LEU A 38 15.46 -2.33 -5.55
C LEU A 38 15.70 -2.49 -7.05
N THR A 39 15.91 -3.73 -7.52
CA THR A 39 16.03 -4.02 -8.95
C THR A 39 14.74 -3.66 -9.67
N LEU A 40 13.59 -4.11 -9.13
CA LEU A 40 12.29 -3.81 -9.72
C LEU A 40 12.02 -2.29 -9.76
N PHE A 41 12.32 -1.57 -8.68
CA PHE A 41 12.12 -0.12 -8.67
C PHE A 41 13.04 0.59 -9.67
N ASP A 42 14.32 0.20 -9.75
CA ASP A 42 15.26 0.79 -10.70
C ASP A 42 14.85 0.53 -12.16
N ASP A 43 14.33 -0.67 -12.44
CA ASP A 43 13.75 -1.02 -13.73
C ASP A 43 12.52 -0.16 -14.05
N LEU A 44 11.62 0.02 -13.07
CA LEU A 44 10.43 0.89 -13.16
C LEU A 44 10.81 2.37 -13.43
N MET A 45 11.93 2.83 -12.92
CA MET A 45 12.41 4.21 -13.17
C MET A 45 13.23 4.35 -14.46
N SER A 46 13.77 3.25 -15.00
CA SER A 46 14.68 3.27 -16.17
C SER A 46 13.99 3.07 -17.50
N SER A 47 13.02 2.17 -17.55
CA SER A 47 12.48 1.73 -18.83
C SER A 47 11.26 2.55 -19.21
N PRO A 48 11.26 3.24 -20.37
CA PRO A 48 10.04 3.85 -20.90
C PRO A 48 9.04 2.80 -21.41
N LYS A 49 9.45 1.53 -21.52
CA LYS A 49 8.65 0.41 -22.01
C LYS A 49 8.77 -0.74 -21.01
N HIS A 50 7.86 -0.77 -20.04
CA HIS A 50 7.75 -1.92 -19.17
C HIS A 50 7.05 -3.05 -19.92
N GLU A 51 7.77 -4.16 -20.15
CA GLU A 51 7.15 -5.40 -20.64
C GLU A 51 6.12 -5.88 -19.62
N ASN A 52 4.92 -6.25 -20.06
CA ASN A 52 3.80 -6.55 -19.17
C ASN A 52 4.03 -7.78 -18.25
N ASP A 53 5.15 -8.50 -18.42
CA ASP A 53 5.47 -9.72 -17.68
C ASP A 53 6.19 -9.50 -16.33
N THR A 54 6.66 -8.28 -16.01
CA THR A 54 7.23 -7.99 -14.66
C THR A 54 6.15 -7.64 -13.61
N ALA A 55 6.50 -7.61 -12.31
CA ALA A 55 5.53 -7.42 -11.22
C ALA A 55 4.87 -6.02 -11.14
N GLY A 56 5.39 -5.00 -11.84
CA GLY A 56 4.80 -3.66 -11.89
C GLY A 56 4.86 -2.87 -10.57
N PHE A 57 4.14 -1.75 -10.51
CA PHE A 57 4.05 -0.92 -9.30
C PHE A 57 3.21 -1.60 -8.20
N LYS A 58 2.29 -2.50 -8.55
CA LYS A 58 1.51 -3.28 -7.58
C LYS A 58 2.38 -4.14 -6.65
N ALA A 59 3.62 -4.46 -7.03
CA ALA A 59 4.56 -5.12 -6.13
C ALA A 59 4.83 -4.33 -4.84
N PHE A 60 4.67 -3.00 -4.89
CA PHE A 60 4.83 -2.07 -3.76
C PHE A 60 3.50 -1.70 -3.10
N ASP A 61 2.41 -2.40 -3.42
CA ASP A 61 1.14 -2.29 -2.70
C ASP A 61 1.16 -3.23 -1.48
N GLY A 62 1.75 -2.76 -0.39
CA GLY A 62 1.96 -3.54 0.83
C GLY A 62 0.77 -3.54 1.79
N HIS A 63 0.53 -4.67 2.48
CA HIS A 63 -0.50 -4.76 3.52
C HIS A 63 0.01 -4.26 4.89
N VAL A 64 -0.30 -3.01 5.19
CA VAL A 64 0.17 -2.31 6.41
C VAL A 64 -0.75 -2.54 7.63
N GLY A 65 -1.90 -3.19 7.45
CA GLY A 65 -2.88 -3.39 8.52
C GLY A 65 -3.70 -2.13 8.87
N GLU A 66 -3.72 -1.15 7.95
CA GLU A 66 -4.44 0.11 8.07
C GLU A 66 -5.17 0.51 6.77
N THR A 67 -6.10 1.48 6.84
CA THR A 67 -7.07 1.84 5.78
C THR A 67 -6.60 2.96 4.84
N ALA A 68 -5.30 3.24 4.75
CA ALA A 68 -4.75 4.30 3.92
C ALA A 68 -4.09 3.84 2.60
N CYS A 69 -4.74 2.97 1.83
CA CYS A 69 -4.25 2.60 0.50
C CYS A 69 -4.07 3.81 -0.43
N HIS A 70 -4.98 4.80 -0.36
CA HIS A 70 -4.88 6.07 -1.08
C HIS A 70 -3.62 6.89 -0.74
N ILE A 71 -3.16 6.88 0.52
CA ILE A 71 -1.94 7.59 0.93
C ILE A 71 -0.71 6.90 0.32
N ARG A 72 -0.64 5.58 0.39
CA ARG A 72 0.50 4.81 -0.12
C ARG A 72 0.60 4.87 -1.65
N ALA A 73 -0.55 4.95 -2.33
CA ALA A 73 -0.58 5.24 -3.76
C ALA A 73 0.02 6.63 -4.05
N GLY A 74 -0.34 7.65 -3.26
CA GLY A 74 0.25 8.98 -3.35
C GLY A 74 1.77 8.99 -3.13
N ILE A 75 2.27 8.28 -2.11
CA ILE A 75 3.71 8.15 -1.85
C ILE A 75 4.43 7.56 -3.07
N LEU A 76 3.90 6.47 -3.65
CA LEU A 76 4.57 5.78 -4.76
C LEU A 76 4.60 6.63 -6.04
N LEU A 77 3.57 7.45 -6.29
CA LEU A 77 3.57 8.42 -7.39
C LEU A 77 4.47 9.63 -7.14
N GLU A 78 4.61 10.09 -5.90
CA GLU A 78 5.61 11.10 -5.54
C GLU A 78 7.02 10.56 -5.84
N LEU A 79 7.32 9.32 -5.44
CA LEU A 79 8.58 8.65 -5.75
C LEU A 79 8.82 8.56 -7.26
N HIS A 80 7.82 8.11 -8.03
CA HIS A 80 7.94 8.08 -9.48
C HIS A 80 8.19 9.49 -10.05
N SER A 81 7.40 10.49 -9.65
CA SER A 81 7.54 11.86 -10.15
C SER A 81 8.91 12.47 -9.83
N TYR A 82 9.46 12.17 -8.66
CA TYR A 82 10.74 12.69 -8.20
C TYR A 82 11.94 11.99 -8.85
N TYR A 83 11.89 10.66 -9.02
CA TYR A 83 13.03 9.86 -9.49
C TYR A 83 12.99 9.48 -10.99
N HIS A 84 11.87 9.70 -11.68
CA HIS A 84 11.74 9.40 -13.11
C HIS A 84 12.30 10.51 -14.01
N LYS A 85 13.12 10.14 -15.00
CA LYS A 85 13.99 10.98 -15.85
C LYS A 85 13.33 12.11 -16.69
N GLY A 86 12.04 12.42 -16.52
CA GLY A 86 11.27 13.26 -17.45
C GLY A 86 10.92 14.69 -17.02
N GLY A 87 11.11 15.10 -15.75
CA GLY A 87 10.50 16.34 -15.24
C GLY A 87 11.38 17.60 -15.23
N HIS A 88 12.60 17.50 -14.70
CA HIS A 88 13.44 18.67 -14.38
C HIS A 88 14.94 18.37 -14.49
N ALA A 89 15.76 19.39 -14.78
CA ALA A 89 17.22 19.29 -15.01
C ALA A 89 18.06 18.79 -13.80
N GLY A 90 17.45 18.32 -12.71
CA GLY A 90 18.09 17.72 -11.53
C GLY A 90 17.76 16.23 -11.30
N VAL A 91 16.85 15.62 -12.04
CA VAL A 91 16.30 14.28 -11.72
C VAL A 91 17.32 13.15 -11.91
N GLU A 92 18.24 13.27 -12.88
CA GLU A 92 19.30 12.26 -13.03
C GLU A 92 20.27 12.26 -11.83
N HIS A 93 20.41 13.38 -11.13
CA HIS A 93 21.19 13.46 -9.89
C HIS A 93 20.42 12.79 -8.75
N ALA A 94 19.15 13.14 -8.56
CA ALA A 94 18.29 12.55 -7.53
C ALA A 94 18.29 11.01 -7.57
N ARG A 95 18.12 10.40 -8.76
CA ARG A 95 18.15 8.94 -8.87
C ARG A 95 19.52 8.34 -8.55
N LYS A 96 20.62 9.01 -8.90
CA LYS A 96 21.98 8.56 -8.54
C LYS A 96 22.19 8.62 -7.02
N ASP A 97 21.53 9.55 -6.33
CA ASP A 97 21.62 9.70 -4.87
C ASP A 97 21.01 8.50 -4.10
N LEU A 98 20.10 7.73 -4.71
CA LEU A 98 19.60 6.48 -4.14
C LEU A 98 20.67 5.38 -4.04
N GLN A 99 21.73 5.46 -4.86
CA GLN A 99 22.83 4.49 -4.90
C GLN A 99 22.36 3.01 -5.00
N ILE A 100 21.24 2.74 -5.67
CA ILE A 100 20.66 1.40 -5.80
C ILE A 100 21.69 0.33 -6.22
N PRO A 101 22.56 0.56 -7.23
CA PRO A 101 23.57 -0.43 -7.59
C PRO A 101 24.53 -0.78 -6.45
N VAL A 102 24.93 0.20 -5.63
CA VAL A 102 25.81 0.00 -4.47
C VAL A 102 25.10 -0.81 -3.38
N TYR A 103 23.83 -0.52 -3.14
CA TYR A 103 22.98 -1.31 -2.24
C TYR A 103 22.92 -2.78 -2.69
N ILE A 104 22.59 -3.02 -3.96
CA ILE A 104 22.49 -4.37 -4.53
C ILE A 104 23.81 -5.12 -4.43
N GLU A 105 24.95 -4.48 -4.72
CA GLU A 105 26.28 -5.09 -4.60
C GLU A 105 26.55 -5.55 -3.16
N ARG A 106 26.35 -4.66 -2.17
CA ARG A 106 26.58 -4.96 -0.75
C ARG A 106 25.63 -6.01 -0.19
N LEU A 107 24.36 -5.98 -0.60
CA LEU A 107 23.36 -6.99 -0.23
C LEU A 107 23.76 -8.36 -0.80
N ASN A 108 24.25 -8.41 -2.04
CA ASN A 108 24.77 -9.64 -2.64
C ASN A 108 25.98 -10.21 -1.89
N ALA A 109 26.93 -9.35 -1.52
CA ALA A 109 28.10 -9.76 -0.73
C ALA A 109 27.68 -10.31 0.65
N THR A 110 26.80 -9.60 1.35
CA THR A 110 26.26 -9.99 2.66
C THR A 110 25.52 -11.33 2.58
N ARG A 111 24.68 -11.51 1.56
CA ARG A 111 23.97 -12.77 1.29
C ARG A 111 24.93 -13.94 1.11
N LYS A 112 25.96 -13.79 0.27
CA LYS A 112 26.99 -14.83 0.03
C LYS A 112 27.77 -15.16 1.30
N ASN A 113 28.11 -14.15 2.09
CA ASN A 113 28.78 -14.34 3.37
C ASN A 113 27.89 -15.10 4.37
N ALA A 114 26.60 -14.77 4.44
CA ALA A 114 25.64 -15.48 5.29
C ALA A 114 25.50 -16.97 4.92
N GLN A 115 25.40 -17.27 3.62
CA GLN A 115 25.38 -18.65 3.11
C GLN A 115 26.66 -19.41 3.47
N THR A 116 27.82 -18.79 3.25
CA THR A 116 29.13 -19.39 3.53
C THR A 116 29.32 -19.66 5.03
N ILE A 117 28.96 -18.70 5.89
CA ILE A 117 29.05 -18.84 7.34
C ILE A 117 28.07 -19.89 7.86
N CYS A 118 26.87 -19.98 7.28
CA CYS A 118 25.90 -21.02 7.63
C CYS A 118 26.52 -22.43 7.42
N SER A 119 27.10 -22.67 6.25
CA SER A 119 27.78 -23.94 5.94
C SER A 119 28.95 -24.22 6.90
N LYS A 120 29.79 -23.21 7.18
CA LYS A 120 30.89 -23.37 8.15
C LYS A 120 30.39 -23.69 9.57
N LEU A 121 29.27 -23.11 9.99
CA LEU A 121 28.68 -23.35 11.31
C LEU A 121 28.10 -24.76 11.41
N THR A 122 27.37 -25.21 10.38
CA THR A 122 26.55 -26.43 10.46
C THR A 122 27.21 -27.66 9.87
N SER A 123 27.98 -27.52 8.79
CA SER A 123 28.66 -28.63 8.13
C SER A 123 30.06 -28.83 8.68
N ASP A 124 30.85 -27.75 8.78
CA ASP A 124 32.24 -27.83 9.24
C ASP A 124 32.37 -27.78 10.77
N ASN A 125 31.27 -27.56 11.49
CA ASN A 125 31.23 -27.36 12.95
C ASN A 125 32.21 -26.28 13.45
N THR A 126 32.45 -25.25 12.63
CA THR A 126 33.36 -24.17 12.99
C THR A 126 32.82 -23.40 14.19
N CYS A 127 33.69 -23.12 15.16
CA CYS A 127 33.32 -22.32 16.34
C CYS A 127 32.87 -20.91 15.92
N PRO A 128 31.70 -20.40 16.39
CA PRO A 128 31.17 -19.10 15.95
C PRO A 128 32.15 -17.92 16.15
N SER A 129 32.97 -17.96 17.20
CA SER A 129 33.99 -16.92 17.46
C SER A 129 35.04 -16.78 16.35
N ARG A 130 35.36 -17.87 15.64
CA ARG A 130 36.25 -17.85 14.47
C ARG A 130 35.60 -17.23 13.24
N LEU A 131 34.29 -17.05 13.27
CA LEU A 131 33.47 -16.45 12.21
C LEU A 131 33.00 -15.04 12.59
N GLY A 132 33.53 -14.46 13.67
CA GLY A 132 33.16 -13.11 14.14
C GLY A 132 31.87 -13.05 14.96
N PHE A 133 31.26 -14.18 15.32
CA PHE A 133 30.06 -14.23 16.17
C PHE A 133 30.41 -14.55 17.64
N GLY A 134 29.58 -14.08 18.57
CA GLY A 134 29.69 -14.43 19.97
C GLY A 134 29.56 -15.94 20.20
N SER A 135 30.32 -16.48 21.15
CA SER A 135 30.38 -17.93 21.42
C SER A 135 29.11 -18.51 22.04
N LYS A 136 28.28 -17.66 22.67
CA LYS A 136 27.02 -18.04 23.33
C LYS A 136 25.84 -17.20 22.85
N LEU A 137 26.06 -15.90 22.73
CA LEU A 137 25.09 -14.93 22.26
C LEU A 137 25.76 -13.79 21.50
N ASP A 138 25.04 -13.15 20.60
CA ASP A 138 25.50 -11.93 19.93
C ASP A 138 24.34 -11.00 19.59
N ALA A 139 24.63 -9.71 19.41
CA ALA A 139 23.66 -8.74 18.93
C ALA A 139 23.48 -8.86 17.40
N MET A 140 22.27 -8.56 16.89
CA MET A 140 22.01 -8.60 15.44
C MET A 140 22.93 -7.68 14.65
N ASP A 141 23.16 -6.45 15.14
CA ASP A 141 24.05 -5.49 14.48
C ASP A 141 25.47 -6.03 14.34
N LYS A 142 25.95 -6.74 15.37
CA LYS A 142 27.27 -7.36 15.33
C LYS A 142 27.30 -8.55 14.36
N ILE A 143 26.29 -9.41 14.37
CA ILE A 143 26.16 -10.50 13.39
C ILE A 143 26.24 -9.94 11.97
N ILE A 144 25.47 -8.89 11.68
CA ILE A 144 25.38 -8.26 10.36
C ILE A 144 26.69 -7.58 9.96
N SER A 145 27.34 -6.87 10.89
CA SER A 145 28.66 -6.30 10.64
C SER A 145 29.71 -7.37 10.34
N SER A 146 29.65 -8.53 11.01
CA SER A 146 30.53 -9.68 10.75
C SER A 146 30.24 -10.35 9.40
N LEU A 147 29.05 -10.16 8.83
CA LEU A 147 28.74 -10.54 7.45
C LEU A 147 29.25 -9.54 6.41
N GLY A 148 29.86 -8.43 6.84
CA GLY A 148 30.39 -7.38 5.98
C GLY A 148 29.36 -6.34 5.54
N TRP A 149 28.17 -6.30 6.16
CA TRP A 149 27.20 -5.26 5.84
C TRP A 149 27.64 -3.92 6.45
N ILE A 150 27.68 -2.91 5.58
CA ILE A 150 27.82 -1.51 5.94
C ILE A 150 26.79 -0.77 5.11
N GLU A 151 25.90 -0.03 5.77
CA GLU A 151 24.91 0.81 5.12
C GLU A 151 25.61 1.82 4.17
N PRO A 152 25.21 1.96 2.90
CA PRO A 152 25.71 3.01 2.02
C PRO A 152 25.34 4.41 2.53
N GLY A 153 26.32 5.25 2.89
CA GLY A 153 26.10 6.64 3.35
C GLY A 153 26.42 6.89 4.83
N GLN A 154 26.57 8.16 5.22
CA GLN A 154 26.79 8.59 6.62
C GLN A 154 25.59 9.40 7.10
N HIS A 155 24.67 8.80 7.86
CA HIS A 155 23.59 9.55 8.50
C HIS A 155 23.34 9.13 9.95
N PRO A 156 23.02 10.09 10.84
CA PRO A 156 22.56 9.81 12.18
C PRO A 156 21.16 9.21 12.10
N SER A 157 21.11 7.90 11.91
CA SER A 157 20.63 7.06 12.97
C SER A 157 19.22 7.48 13.53
N ASN A 158 18.09 7.08 12.89
CA ASN A 158 16.79 6.92 13.59
C ASN A 158 15.98 5.62 13.32
N ASP A 159 15.98 4.67 14.27
CA ASP A 159 14.90 3.68 14.50
C ASP A 159 13.77 4.37 15.31
N SER A 160 13.44 5.58 14.87
CA SER A 160 12.46 6.44 15.54
C SER A 160 11.11 5.76 15.50
N GLU A 161 10.42 5.73 16.63
CA GLU A 161 8.99 5.37 16.66
C GLU A 161 8.16 6.27 15.73
N ASN A 162 8.70 7.44 15.36
CA ASN A 162 8.12 8.44 14.50
C ASN A 162 9.08 8.76 13.34
N PRO A 163 9.16 7.93 12.28
CA PRO A 163 9.91 8.28 11.08
C PRO A 163 9.26 9.48 10.38
N GLU A 164 10.09 10.33 9.78
CA GLU A 164 9.65 11.45 8.95
C GLU A 164 9.81 11.09 7.48
N TRP A 165 8.78 11.36 6.68
CA TRP A 165 8.83 11.19 5.24
C TRP A 165 9.68 12.29 4.63
N ASP A 166 10.65 11.89 3.81
CA ASP A 166 11.42 12.81 3.00
C ASP A 166 11.75 12.10 1.69
N VAL A 167 11.19 12.60 0.60
CA VAL A 167 11.40 12.03 -0.74
C VAL A 167 12.86 12.21 -1.18
N GLU A 168 13.56 13.22 -0.67
CA GLU A 168 14.95 13.53 -0.99
C GLU A 168 15.93 12.71 -0.15
N ASN A 169 15.47 12.08 0.93
CA ASN A 169 16.29 11.25 1.79
C ASN A 169 16.39 9.82 1.24
N PRO A 170 17.52 9.42 0.62
CA PRO A 170 17.64 8.12 -0.03
C PRO A 170 17.46 6.96 0.94
N HIS A 171 17.85 7.10 2.21
CA HIS A 171 17.71 6.03 3.19
C HIS A 171 16.24 5.73 3.55
N VAL A 172 15.44 6.79 3.71
CA VAL A 172 14.00 6.64 3.99
C VAL A 172 13.31 6.01 2.79
N VAL A 173 13.65 6.45 1.58
CA VAL A 173 13.11 5.91 0.33
C VAL A 173 13.48 4.43 0.14
N ILE A 174 14.77 4.07 0.26
CA ILE A 174 15.23 2.67 0.13
C ILE A 174 14.54 1.77 1.15
N ARG A 175 14.45 2.19 2.42
CA ARG A 175 13.75 1.42 3.46
C ARG A 175 12.26 1.30 3.17
N TYR A 176 11.61 2.35 2.66
CA TYR A 176 10.20 2.33 2.27
C TYR A 176 9.94 1.35 1.13
N LEU A 177 10.72 1.42 0.05
CA LEU A 177 10.58 0.53 -1.11
C LEU A 177 10.65 -0.94 -0.68
N ILE A 178 11.64 -1.29 0.13
CA ILE A 178 11.84 -2.67 0.56
C ILE A 178 10.74 -3.11 1.54
N ALA A 179 10.36 -2.25 2.49
CA ALA A 179 9.28 -2.55 3.43
C ALA A 179 7.95 -2.79 2.70
N MET A 180 7.60 -1.92 1.75
CA MET A 180 6.39 -2.06 0.95
C MET A 180 6.41 -3.30 0.07
N PHE A 181 7.55 -3.60 -0.55
CA PHE A 181 7.72 -4.82 -1.33
C PHE A 181 7.56 -6.09 -0.49
N ILE A 182 8.19 -6.17 0.70
CA ILE A 182 8.04 -7.32 1.60
C ILE A 182 6.58 -7.48 2.04
N LEU A 183 5.93 -6.38 2.44
CA LEU A 183 4.52 -6.38 2.85
C LEU A 183 3.56 -6.67 1.69
N GLY A 184 3.98 -6.46 0.44
CA GLY A 184 3.27 -6.82 -0.79
C GLY A 184 3.47 -8.27 -1.20
N LYS A 185 4.72 -8.76 -1.15
CA LYS A 185 5.13 -10.13 -1.54
C LYS A 185 4.51 -11.19 -0.64
N TYR A 186 4.40 -10.93 0.66
CA TYR A 186 3.92 -11.90 1.65
C TYR A 186 2.49 -11.66 2.12
N ARG A 187 1.68 -10.92 1.36
CA ARG A 187 0.25 -10.79 1.62
C ARG A 187 -0.53 -11.87 0.89
N GLN A 188 -1.63 -12.30 1.47
CA GLN A 188 -2.56 -13.25 0.87
C GLN A 188 -4.00 -12.84 1.16
N CYS A 189 -4.85 -12.98 0.15
CA CYS A 189 -6.29 -12.84 0.32
C CYS A 189 -6.83 -14.13 0.96
N CYS A 190 -7.46 -13.99 2.12
CA CYS A 190 -8.05 -15.08 2.88
C CYS A 190 -9.55 -14.88 2.99
N LYS A 191 -10.35 -15.94 2.83
CA LYS A 191 -11.77 -15.90 3.18
C LYS A 191 -11.93 -15.99 4.70
N SER A 192 -12.65 -15.04 5.29
CA SER A 192 -13.06 -15.05 6.69
C SER A 192 -14.21 -16.04 6.90
N SER A 193 -14.41 -16.48 8.14
CA SER A 193 -15.58 -17.27 8.56
C SER A 193 -16.91 -16.54 8.32
N THR A 194 -16.87 -15.21 8.21
CA THR A 194 -18.02 -14.34 7.90
C THR A 194 -18.19 -14.07 6.41
N GLN A 195 -17.60 -14.89 5.53
CA GLN A 195 -17.59 -14.73 4.06
C GLN A 195 -16.91 -13.45 3.52
N ASN A 196 -16.48 -12.54 4.39
CA ASN A 196 -15.66 -11.40 4.00
C ASN A 196 -14.26 -11.87 3.58
N ILE A 197 -13.72 -11.31 2.50
CA ILE A 197 -12.32 -11.52 2.15
C ILE A 197 -11.48 -10.52 2.94
N VAL A 198 -10.43 -11.02 3.56
CA VAL A 198 -9.48 -10.25 4.36
C VAL A 198 -8.07 -10.50 3.85
N ILE A 199 -7.28 -9.45 3.71
CA ILE A 199 -5.86 -9.59 3.40
C ILE A 199 -5.11 -9.87 4.71
N ARG A 200 -4.22 -10.87 4.71
CA ARG A 200 -3.34 -11.19 5.83
C ARG A 200 -1.91 -11.36 5.35
N LEU A 201 -0.95 -11.02 6.19
CA LEU A 201 0.44 -11.40 5.96
C LEU A 201 0.65 -12.87 6.31
N GLN A 202 1.53 -13.53 5.56
CA GLN A 202 1.91 -14.92 5.74
C GLN A 202 3.40 -15.06 6.11
N PRO A 203 3.77 -14.86 7.39
CA PRO A 203 5.14 -15.06 7.86
C PRO A 203 5.69 -16.49 7.64
N LYS A 204 4.79 -17.48 7.51
CA LYS A 204 5.16 -18.86 7.18
C LYS A 204 5.73 -18.98 5.77
N ASP A 205 5.17 -18.26 4.81
CA ASP A 205 5.65 -18.28 3.42
C ASP A 205 7.04 -17.63 3.34
N ALA A 206 7.25 -16.56 4.11
CA ALA A 206 8.57 -15.95 4.25
C ALA A 206 9.59 -16.89 4.92
N ALA A 207 9.19 -17.70 5.90
CA ALA A 207 10.05 -18.71 6.51
C ALA A 207 10.39 -19.86 5.56
N ALA A 208 9.39 -20.32 4.78
CA ALA A 208 9.57 -21.36 3.77
C ALA A 208 10.54 -20.91 2.68
N TYR A 209 10.36 -19.68 2.18
CA TYR A 209 11.25 -19.09 1.18
C TYR A 209 12.67 -18.91 1.71
N ALA A 210 12.84 -18.42 2.94
CA ALA A 210 14.15 -18.35 3.58
C ALA A 210 14.82 -19.73 3.67
N SER A 211 14.06 -20.76 4.07
CA SER A 211 14.53 -22.14 4.15
C SER A 211 14.96 -22.70 2.80
N GLN A 212 14.21 -22.38 1.73
CA GLN A 212 14.58 -22.75 0.36
C GLN A 212 15.92 -22.15 -0.04
N LEU A 213 16.11 -20.83 0.19
CA LEU A 213 17.31 -20.09 -0.22
C LEU A 213 18.60 -20.55 0.50
N ILE A 214 18.48 -21.07 1.73
CA ILE A 214 19.63 -21.51 2.53
C ILE A 214 19.84 -23.03 2.48
N SER A 215 18.92 -23.80 1.93
CA SER A 215 18.87 -25.27 2.05
C SER A 215 20.17 -25.99 1.66
N SER A 216 20.86 -25.53 0.62
CA SER A 216 22.15 -26.09 0.18
C SER A 216 23.33 -25.77 1.09
N PHE A 217 23.16 -24.84 2.03
CA PHE A 217 24.21 -24.36 2.93
C PHE A 217 23.95 -24.72 4.40
N TRP A 218 22.75 -25.18 4.74
CA TRP A 218 22.39 -25.52 6.11
C TRP A 218 22.26 -27.03 6.27
N ASP A 219 23.22 -27.63 6.98
CA ASP A 219 23.06 -29.00 7.48
C ASP A 219 22.07 -29.04 8.66
N GLN A 220 20.81 -29.36 8.33
CA GLN A 220 19.74 -29.48 9.32
C GLN A 220 19.87 -30.71 10.23
N LYS A 221 20.80 -31.63 9.96
CA LYS A 221 21.07 -32.78 10.83
C LYS A 221 21.97 -32.40 12.02
N ASN A 222 22.58 -31.21 11.99
CA ASN A 222 23.41 -30.73 13.08
C ASN A 222 22.57 -30.40 14.32
N SER A 223 22.69 -31.24 15.36
CA SER A 223 21.94 -31.13 16.61
C SER A 223 22.31 -29.92 17.49
N LEU A 224 23.37 -29.18 17.16
CA LEU A 224 23.77 -27.96 17.87
C LEU A 224 22.85 -26.76 17.56
N TYR A 225 22.05 -26.83 16.49
CA TYR A 225 21.26 -25.71 15.99
C TYR A 225 19.77 -26.06 15.83
N LYS A 226 18.92 -25.06 16.04
CA LYS A 226 17.46 -25.21 16.01
C LYS A 226 16.85 -24.82 14.67
N THR A 227 15.87 -25.59 14.23
CA THR A 227 14.93 -25.26 13.15
C THR A 227 13.66 -24.64 13.76
N SER A 228 13.75 -23.44 14.31
CA SER A 228 12.59 -22.82 15.00
C SER A 228 11.51 -22.31 14.02
N GLY A 229 10.26 -22.23 14.50
CA GLY A 229 9.09 -21.77 13.73
C GLY A 229 9.10 -20.28 13.36
N SER A 230 8.08 -19.86 12.59
CA SER A 230 8.00 -18.55 11.94
C SER A 230 7.68 -17.36 12.85
N ASN A 231 7.39 -17.56 14.15
CA ASN A 231 6.89 -16.52 15.06
C ASN A 231 7.77 -15.26 15.13
N ARG A 232 9.08 -15.39 14.90
CA ARG A 232 10.01 -14.24 14.83
C ARG A 232 9.69 -13.31 13.65
N LEU A 233 9.24 -13.87 12.54
CA LEU A 233 8.87 -13.12 11.35
C LEU A 233 7.55 -12.37 11.55
N ASP A 234 6.63 -12.88 12.36
CA ASP A 234 5.45 -12.12 12.80
C ASP A 234 5.86 -10.81 13.50
N VAL A 235 6.86 -10.87 14.39
CA VAL A 235 7.37 -9.68 15.10
C VAL A 235 8.00 -8.69 14.12
N ARG A 236 8.78 -9.19 13.16
CA ARG A 236 9.45 -8.36 12.15
C ARG A 236 8.47 -7.70 11.19
N PHE A 237 7.47 -8.45 10.71
CA PHE A 237 6.41 -7.89 9.86
C PHE A 237 5.59 -6.85 10.59
N LYS A 238 5.22 -7.09 11.86
CA LYS A 238 4.55 -6.06 12.69
C LYS A 238 5.40 -4.81 12.85
N ALA A 239 6.73 -4.94 12.99
CA ALA A 239 7.61 -3.78 13.06
C ALA A 239 7.62 -2.99 11.73
N LEU A 240 7.63 -3.68 10.58
CA LEU A 240 7.51 -3.03 9.27
C LEU A 240 6.15 -2.33 9.11
N GLN A 241 5.05 -2.99 9.46
CA GLN A 241 3.71 -2.39 9.41
C GLN A 241 3.63 -1.12 10.27
N LYS A 242 4.17 -1.14 11.50
CA LYS A 242 4.25 0.04 12.36
C LYS A 242 5.04 1.17 11.72
N TRP A 243 6.24 0.88 11.24
CA TRP A 243 7.13 1.88 10.64
C TRP A 243 6.51 2.51 9.40
N VAL A 244 5.95 1.71 8.48
CA VAL A 244 5.25 2.21 7.29
C VAL A 244 4.01 3.02 7.67
N SER A 245 3.21 2.56 8.64
CA SER A 245 2.01 3.29 9.07
C SER A 245 2.33 4.68 9.63
N ALA A 246 3.44 4.80 10.36
CA ALA A 246 3.92 6.07 10.88
C ALA A 246 4.45 6.97 9.77
N LEU A 247 5.17 6.40 8.78
CA LEU A 247 5.65 7.13 7.61
C LEU A 247 4.49 7.64 6.74
N SER A 248 3.44 6.85 6.53
CA SER A 248 2.20 7.29 5.86
C SER A 248 1.57 8.49 6.56
N CYS A 249 1.50 8.47 7.89
CA CYS A 249 0.99 9.61 8.66
C CYS A 249 1.90 10.85 8.54
N SER A 250 3.23 10.65 8.51
CA SER A 250 4.18 11.74 8.28
C SER A 250 4.01 12.36 6.89
N TRP A 251 3.85 11.53 5.85
CA TRP A 251 3.57 12.00 4.49
C TRP A 251 2.36 12.95 4.44
N VAL A 252 1.27 12.57 5.08
CA VAL A 252 0.04 13.38 5.13
C VAL A 252 0.27 14.73 5.82
N ARG A 253 1.01 14.75 6.94
CA ARG A 253 1.36 16.02 7.62
C ARG A 253 2.17 16.94 6.72
N ILE A 254 3.19 16.39 6.06
CA ILE A 254 4.07 17.15 5.18
C ILE A 254 3.29 17.70 3.98
N TRP A 255 2.42 16.90 3.38
CA TRP A 255 1.57 17.37 2.28
C TRP A 255 0.53 18.40 2.73
N ALA A 256 -0.06 18.25 3.92
CA ALA A 256 -0.93 19.28 4.48
C ALA A 256 -0.19 20.63 4.61
N ALA A 257 1.06 20.61 5.09
CA ALA A 257 1.91 21.80 5.16
C ALA A 257 2.29 22.34 3.77
N LYS A 258 2.78 21.49 2.85
CA LYS A 258 3.16 21.86 1.46
C LYS A 258 1.99 22.48 0.69
N LEU A 259 0.77 21.99 0.90
CA LEU A 259 -0.45 22.49 0.26
C LEU A 259 -1.03 23.73 0.94
N SER A 260 -0.30 24.35 1.87
CA SER A 260 -0.69 25.56 2.59
C SER A 260 -2.05 25.42 3.31
N PHE A 261 -2.30 24.27 3.92
CA PHE A 261 -3.46 24.13 4.82
C PHE A 261 -3.29 25.10 5.99
N SER A 262 -4.40 25.68 6.48
CA SER A 262 -4.35 26.56 7.65
C SER A 262 -3.81 25.81 8.88
N GLU A 263 -3.28 26.50 9.88
CA GLU A 263 -2.78 25.83 11.09
C GLU A 263 -3.87 24.98 11.77
N VAL A 264 -5.12 25.44 11.74
CA VAL A 264 -6.26 24.69 12.31
C VAL A 264 -6.53 23.41 11.53
N ALA A 265 -6.36 23.46 10.21
CA ALA A 265 -6.49 22.31 9.33
C ALA A 265 -5.36 21.29 9.53
N GLN A 266 -4.13 21.75 9.71
CA GLN A 266 -3.00 20.89 10.06
C GLN A 266 -3.23 20.23 11.43
N ARG A 267 -3.77 20.98 12.40
CA ARG A 267 -4.21 20.40 13.69
C ARG A 267 -5.29 19.33 13.53
N LEU A 268 -6.22 19.48 12.57
CA LEU A 268 -7.22 18.43 12.30
C LEU A 268 -6.55 17.15 11.81
N VAL A 269 -5.59 17.26 10.89
CA VAL A 269 -4.78 16.12 10.43
C VAL A 269 -4.11 15.46 11.62
N ASP A 270 -3.40 16.22 12.46
CA ASP A 270 -2.70 15.70 13.64
C ASP A 270 -3.63 15.04 14.64
N ASN A 271 -4.73 15.69 15.00
CA ASN A 271 -5.69 15.18 15.96
C ASN A 271 -6.43 13.95 15.45
N SER A 272 -6.56 13.80 14.13
CA SER A 272 -7.15 12.61 13.49
C SER A 272 -6.20 11.41 13.43
N ILE A 273 -4.91 11.56 13.76
CA ILE A 273 -3.98 10.44 13.81
C ILE A 273 -4.10 9.72 15.15
N LYS A 274 -4.41 8.42 15.12
CA LYS A 274 -4.57 7.57 16.30
C LYS A 274 -3.62 6.37 16.25
N LYS A 275 -3.16 5.96 17.43
CA LYS A 275 -2.33 4.76 17.60
C LYS A 275 -3.21 3.59 17.98
N SER A 276 -3.19 2.52 17.19
CA SER A 276 -3.88 1.27 17.50
C SER A 276 -3.26 0.58 18.73
N PRO A 277 -3.98 -0.35 19.40
CA PRO A 277 -3.41 -1.19 20.46
C PRO A 277 -2.19 -2.01 20.01
N LYS A 278 -2.10 -2.29 18.70
CA LYS A 278 -0.97 -2.99 18.09
C LYS A 278 0.19 -2.05 17.75
N GLY A 279 0.05 -0.74 17.92
CA GLY A 279 1.08 0.27 17.72
C GLY A 279 1.13 0.95 16.35
N HIS A 280 0.26 0.59 15.39
CA HIS A 280 0.14 1.28 14.11
C HIS A 280 -0.40 2.70 14.30
N LEU A 281 0.16 3.69 13.60
CA LEU A 281 -0.39 5.03 13.49
C LEU A 281 -1.32 5.08 12.27
N VAL A 282 -2.52 5.63 12.45
CA VAL A 282 -3.53 5.70 11.41
C VAL A 282 -4.18 7.08 11.44
N VAL A 283 -4.13 7.78 10.31
CA VAL A 283 -4.94 8.97 10.07
C VAL A 283 -6.36 8.54 9.68
N ALA A 284 -7.38 9.28 10.12
CA ALA A 284 -8.75 8.99 9.72
C ALA A 284 -8.89 9.01 8.19
N ALA A 285 -9.53 7.98 7.62
CA ALA A 285 -9.62 7.79 6.16
C ALA A 285 -10.12 9.05 5.43
N TYR A 286 -11.22 9.64 5.91
CA TYR A 286 -11.76 10.89 5.35
C TYR A 286 -10.74 12.02 5.36
N VAL A 287 -10.10 12.32 6.49
CA VAL A 287 -9.13 13.41 6.64
C VAL A 287 -7.88 13.17 5.80
N GLY A 288 -7.36 11.94 5.78
CA GLY A 288 -6.25 11.55 4.91
C GLY A 288 -6.57 11.76 3.43
N PHE A 289 -7.78 11.40 3.00
CA PHE A 289 -8.23 11.62 1.63
C PHE A 289 -8.32 13.10 1.24
N LEU A 290 -8.73 13.99 2.15
CA LEU A 290 -8.78 15.43 1.86
C LEU A 290 -7.40 16.01 1.52
N VAL A 291 -6.35 15.49 2.16
CA VAL A 291 -4.96 15.85 1.82
C VAL A 291 -4.55 15.20 0.50
N CYS A 292 -4.81 13.90 0.33
CA CYS A 292 -4.46 13.16 -0.89
C CYS A 292 -5.06 13.80 -2.15
N ARG A 293 -6.37 14.07 -2.19
CA ARG A 293 -7.02 14.63 -3.39
C ARG A 293 -6.42 15.98 -3.82
N ARG A 294 -6.02 16.81 -2.85
CA ARG A 294 -5.35 18.09 -3.13
C ARG A 294 -3.91 17.89 -3.58
N ALA A 295 -3.19 16.91 -3.02
CA ALA A 295 -1.87 16.54 -3.52
C ALA A 295 -1.95 16.03 -4.96
N TRP A 296 -2.93 15.17 -5.27
CA TRP A 296 -3.13 14.63 -6.62
C TRP A 296 -3.42 15.74 -7.62
N ALA A 297 -4.32 16.68 -7.27
CA ALA A 297 -4.59 17.85 -8.10
C ALA A 297 -3.36 18.76 -8.27
N ALA A 298 -2.65 19.07 -7.18
CA ALA A 298 -1.49 19.97 -7.23
C ALA A 298 -0.33 19.44 -8.09
N ASN A 299 -0.19 18.12 -8.19
CA ASN A 299 0.84 17.47 -9.01
C ASN A 299 0.33 16.99 -10.38
N ASN A 300 -0.94 17.26 -10.72
CA ASN A 300 -1.60 16.74 -11.93
C ASN A 300 -1.44 15.21 -12.09
N TRP A 301 -1.54 14.45 -11.00
CA TRP A 301 -1.45 13.00 -11.08
C TRP A 301 -2.73 12.41 -11.68
N PRO A 302 -2.65 11.71 -12.81
CA PRO A 302 -3.83 11.09 -13.43
C PRO A 302 -4.35 9.94 -12.57
N VAL A 303 -5.67 9.78 -12.57
CA VAL A 303 -6.37 8.72 -11.86
C VAL A 303 -7.08 7.84 -12.89
N LEU A 304 -6.88 6.54 -12.83
CA LEU A 304 -7.61 5.55 -13.61
C LEU A 304 -8.69 4.91 -12.74
N LEU A 305 -9.95 5.22 -13.04
CA LEU A 305 -11.11 4.60 -12.41
C LEU A 305 -11.48 3.35 -13.22
N VAL A 306 -11.58 2.20 -12.56
CA VAL A 306 -12.11 0.98 -13.16
C VAL A 306 -13.32 0.53 -12.36
N ASP A 307 -14.44 0.48 -13.06
CA ASP A 307 -15.72 0.08 -12.51
C ASP A 307 -16.17 -1.26 -13.08
N ARG A 308 -16.42 -2.21 -12.18
CA ARG A 308 -17.13 -3.44 -12.50
C ARG A 308 -18.62 -3.24 -12.23
N HIS A 309 -19.35 -2.95 -13.30
CA HIS A 309 -20.77 -2.71 -13.28
C HIS A 309 -21.58 -4.00 -13.47
N PHE A 310 -22.51 -4.31 -12.57
CA PHE A 310 -23.34 -5.50 -12.64
C PHE A 310 -24.75 -5.19 -13.18
N CYS A 311 -25.06 -5.74 -14.36
CA CYS A 311 -26.38 -5.69 -15.00
C CYS A 311 -27.14 -7.01 -14.77
N SER A 312 -28.34 -7.18 -15.33
CA SER A 312 -29.11 -8.43 -15.19
C SER A 312 -28.44 -9.66 -15.82
N GLU A 313 -27.59 -9.48 -16.83
CA GLU A 313 -26.99 -10.56 -17.63
C GLU A 313 -25.55 -10.92 -17.25
N GLY A 314 -24.92 -10.13 -16.38
CA GLY A 314 -23.54 -10.32 -15.96
C GLY A 314 -22.88 -9.03 -15.52
N TYR A 315 -21.57 -8.93 -15.69
CA TYR A 315 -20.82 -7.71 -15.39
C TYR A 315 -20.12 -7.09 -16.60
N HIS A 316 -20.01 -5.77 -16.62
CA HIS A 316 -19.20 -4.99 -17.52
C HIS A 316 -17.96 -4.48 -16.80
N LEU A 317 -16.88 -4.26 -17.54
CA LEU A 317 -15.73 -3.51 -17.06
C LEU A 317 -15.70 -2.20 -17.82
N ASN A 318 -15.76 -1.10 -17.09
CA ASN A 318 -15.69 0.26 -17.62
C ASN A 318 -14.42 0.93 -17.08
N ALA A 319 -13.74 1.71 -17.92
CA ALA A 319 -12.53 2.42 -17.54
C ALA A 319 -12.65 3.92 -17.87
N TYR A 320 -12.18 4.75 -16.95
CA TYR A 320 -12.22 6.20 -17.07
C TYR A 320 -10.90 6.80 -16.58
N ILE A 321 -10.34 7.71 -17.36
CA ILE A 321 -9.22 8.55 -16.90
C ILE A 321 -9.81 9.82 -16.31
N ALA A 322 -9.44 10.11 -15.07
CA ALA A 322 -9.79 11.34 -14.39
C ALA A 322 -8.54 12.21 -14.19
N THR A 323 -8.69 13.50 -14.45
CA THR A 323 -7.74 14.54 -14.02
C THR A 323 -8.40 15.45 -13.01
N LEU A 324 -7.71 15.66 -11.89
CA LEU A 324 -8.19 16.53 -10.82
C LEU A 324 -7.62 17.92 -11.05
N GLN A 325 -8.51 18.90 -11.14
CA GLN A 325 -8.12 20.30 -11.24
C GLN A 325 -8.37 21.02 -9.93
N GLY A 326 -7.43 21.88 -9.57
CA GLY A 326 -7.55 22.77 -8.42
C GLY A 326 -8.74 23.72 -8.54
N PRO A 327 -9.06 24.44 -7.44
CA PRO A 327 -10.11 25.46 -7.46
C PRO A 327 -9.84 26.50 -8.56
N ARG A 328 -10.83 26.72 -9.45
CA ARG A 328 -10.74 27.61 -10.62
C ARG A 328 -11.20 29.02 -10.30
N THR A 329 -12.09 29.17 -9.32
CA THR A 329 -12.69 30.45 -8.90
C THR A 329 -12.43 30.74 -7.42
N GLN A 330 -12.58 32.02 -7.00
CA GLN A 330 -12.55 32.39 -5.58
C GLN A 330 -13.59 31.63 -4.73
N GLN A 331 -14.71 31.22 -5.32
CA GLN A 331 -15.74 30.42 -4.64
C GLN A 331 -15.29 28.98 -4.43
N ASP A 332 -14.52 28.42 -5.37
CA ASP A 332 -14.02 27.04 -5.31
C ASP A 332 -12.97 26.85 -4.21
N PHE A 333 -12.31 27.93 -3.76
CA PHE A 333 -11.41 27.85 -2.60
C PHE A 333 -12.15 27.44 -1.31
N GLY A 334 -13.49 27.57 -1.28
CA GLY A 334 -14.36 27.05 -0.24
C GLY A 334 -13.83 27.34 1.17
N HIS A 335 -13.89 26.33 2.03
CA HIS A 335 -13.14 26.31 3.28
C HIS A 335 -11.71 25.84 3.05
N HIS A 336 -10.74 26.34 3.82
CA HIS A 336 -9.30 26.06 3.67
C HIS A 336 -8.90 24.56 3.62
N ILE A 337 -9.79 23.66 4.06
CA ILE A 337 -9.62 22.20 4.07
C ILE A 337 -10.37 21.50 2.93
N LEU A 338 -11.48 22.09 2.48
CA LEU A 338 -12.41 21.53 1.51
C LEU A 338 -12.58 22.45 0.30
N PRO A 339 -11.52 22.75 -0.47
CA PRO A 339 -11.74 23.36 -1.76
C PRO A 339 -12.52 22.40 -2.66
N GLU A 340 -13.40 22.95 -3.50
CA GLU A 340 -14.04 22.17 -4.53
C GLU A 340 -13.01 21.83 -5.60
N LEU A 341 -12.83 20.53 -5.88
CA LEU A 341 -11.96 20.07 -6.95
C LEU A 341 -12.82 19.60 -8.11
N HIS A 342 -12.44 19.98 -9.33
CA HIS A 342 -13.14 19.53 -10.52
C HIS A 342 -12.46 18.28 -11.07
N TRP A 343 -13.24 17.21 -11.24
CA TRP A 343 -12.77 15.99 -11.87
C TRP A 343 -13.23 15.98 -13.32
N GLU A 344 -12.28 16.02 -14.25
CA GLU A 344 -12.56 15.83 -15.67
C GLU A 344 -12.36 14.37 -16.02
N LEU A 345 -13.44 13.71 -16.45
CA LEU A 345 -13.43 12.29 -16.79
C LEU A 345 -13.52 12.08 -18.30
N GLU A 346 -12.66 11.19 -18.80
CA GLU A 346 -12.70 10.67 -20.16
C GLU A 346 -12.92 9.15 -20.10
N SER A 347 -13.94 8.65 -20.83
CA SER A 347 -14.09 7.22 -21.03
C SER A 347 -12.99 6.68 -21.93
N VAL A 348 -12.39 5.57 -21.52
CA VAL A 348 -11.38 4.87 -22.31
C VAL A 348 -11.72 3.39 -22.42
N THR A 349 -11.34 2.78 -23.54
CA THR A 349 -11.41 1.33 -23.69
C THR A 349 -10.12 0.68 -23.20
N PHE A 350 -10.20 -0.57 -22.75
CA PHE A 350 -9.02 -1.36 -22.41
C PHE A 350 -8.05 -1.52 -23.58
N ASP A 351 -8.57 -1.63 -24.80
CA ASP A 351 -7.76 -1.66 -26.02
C ASP A 351 -7.00 -0.34 -26.21
N HIS A 352 -7.63 0.80 -25.92
CA HIS A 352 -6.95 2.10 -25.95
C HIS A 352 -5.85 2.18 -24.88
N LEU A 353 -6.10 1.71 -23.67
CA LEU A 353 -5.10 1.67 -22.60
C LEU A 353 -3.90 0.77 -22.93
N GLN A 354 -4.12 -0.33 -23.64
CA GLN A 354 -3.05 -1.24 -24.09
C GLN A 354 -2.24 -0.72 -25.28
N ASN A 355 -2.83 0.12 -26.12
CA ASN A 355 -2.23 0.55 -27.39
C ASN A 355 -1.80 2.02 -27.42
N SER A 356 -2.13 2.80 -26.39
CA SER A 356 -1.75 4.22 -26.27
C SER A 356 -0.40 4.42 -25.59
N THR A 357 0.11 5.66 -25.63
CA THR A 357 1.29 6.09 -24.87
C THR A 357 1.07 6.01 -23.36
N LEU A 358 -0.18 6.03 -22.90
CA LEU A 358 -0.55 5.93 -21.50
C LEU A 358 -0.28 4.55 -20.91
N LYS A 359 -0.10 3.52 -21.76
CA LYS A 359 0.19 2.13 -21.36
C LYS A 359 1.27 2.01 -20.28
N HIS A 360 2.28 2.88 -20.33
CA HIS A 360 3.45 2.84 -19.46
C HIS A 360 3.51 3.99 -18.43
N ALA A 361 2.55 4.92 -18.45
CA ALA A 361 2.51 6.02 -17.50
C ALA A 361 1.81 5.56 -16.22
N PRO A 362 2.47 5.54 -15.05
CA PRO A 362 1.82 5.11 -13.82
C PRO A 362 0.72 6.08 -13.42
N MET A 363 -0.40 5.53 -12.97
CA MET A 363 -1.58 6.28 -12.53
C MET A 363 -2.04 5.79 -11.17
N ILE A 364 -2.82 6.63 -10.47
CA ILE A 364 -3.59 6.17 -9.31
C ILE A 364 -4.74 5.32 -9.84
N CYS A 365 -4.70 4.02 -9.63
CA CYS A 365 -5.75 3.11 -10.03
C CYS A 365 -6.75 2.95 -8.88
N ILE A 366 -8.00 3.32 -9.12
CA ILE A 366 -9.11 3.13 -8.18
C ILE A 366 -10.03 2.08 -8.77
N LEU A 367 -10.11 0.93 -8.10
CA LEU A 367 -10.98 -0.17 -8.48
C LEU A 367 -12.23 -0.14 -7.62
N GLY A 368 -13.38 -0.35 -8.23
CA GLY A 368 -14.64 -0.39 -7.53
C GLY A 368 -15.73 -1.13 -8.29
N ASN A 369 -16.89 -1.23 -7.67
CA ASN A 369 -18.05 -1.92 -8.24
C ASN A 369 -19.26 -1.02 -8.25
N SER A 370 -20.17 -1.33 -9.16
CA SER A 370 -21.49 -0.72 -9.19
C SER A 370 -22.58 -1.75 -9.47
N ILE A 371 -23.71 -1.58 -8.81
CA ILE A 371 -24.92 -2.36 -8.98
C ILE A 371 -26.10 -1.52 -8.51
N HIS A 372 -27.20 -1.53 -9.27
CA HIS A 372 -28.47 -1.00 -8.78
C HIS A 372 -29.01 -1.92 -7.69
N GLY A 373 -28.76 -1.55 -6.44
CA GLY A 373 -29.13 -2.37 -5.29
C GLY A 373 -28.13 -2.28 -4.14
N PRO A 374 -28.47 -2.92 -3.02
CA PRO A 374 -27.65 -2.90 -1.82
C PRO A 374 -26.40 -3.77 -1.95
N HIS A 375 -25.46 -3.61 -1.03
CA HIS A 375 -24.21 -4.32 -1.00
C HIS A 375 -24.39 -5.85 -0.90
N GLU A 376 -25.45 -6.30 -0.24
CA GLU A 376 -25.81 -7.71 -0.14
C GLU A 376 -26.05 -8.34 -1.53
N ASP A 377 -26.64 -7.59 -2.47
CA ASP A 377 -26.85 -8.07 -3.85
C ASP A 377 -25.52 -8.22 -4.59
N TYR A 378 -24.59 -7.30 -4.36
CA TYR A 378 -23.22 -7.42 -4.84
C TYR A 378 -22.54 -8.69 -4.29
N ILE A 379 -22.57 -8.89 -2.97
CA ILE A 379 -21.98 -10.07 -2.32
C ILE A 379 -22.61 -11.36 -2.87
N ALA A 380 -23.92 -11.40 -3.09
CA ALA A 380 -24.61 -12.54 -3.67
C ALA A 380 -24.12 -12.86 -5.10
N ARG A 381 -23.76 -11.85 -5.90
CA ARG A 381 -23.26 -12.04 -7.28
C ARG A 381 -21.81 -12.50 -7.37
N ILE A 382 -20.98 -12.12 -6.41
CA ILE A 382 -19.56 -12.49 -6.38
C ILE A 382 -19.25 -13.72 -5.50
N SER A 383 -20.22 -14.21 -4.72
CA SER A 383 -20.04 -15.38 -3.87
C SER A 383 -20.01 -16.67 -4.71
N ASP A 384 -18.92 -17.43 -4.62
CA ASP A 384 -18.66 -18.71 -5.32
C ASP A 384 -19.62 -19.88 -4.97
N ARG A 385 -20.77 -19.64 -4.33
CA ARG A 385 -21.74 -20.70 -4.03
C ARG A 385 -23.16 -20.29 -4.40
N PRO A 386 -23.76 -20.99 -5.37
CA PRO A 386 -25.19 -21.22 -5.36
C PRO A 386 -25.57 -22.00 -4.09
N PRO A 387 -26.80 -21.86 -3.59
CA PRO A 387 -27.37 -22.80 -2.63
C PRO A 387 -27.19 -24.23 -3.14
N GLU A 388 -26.94 -25.18 -2.24
CA GLU A 388 -26.79 -26.61 -2.57
C GLU A 388 -27.84 -27.05 -3.59
N GLY A 389 -27.38 -27.41 -4.81
CA GLY A 389 -28.24 -27.95 -5.87
C GLY A 389 -28.37 -27.13 -7.16
N SER A 390 -27.72 -25.97 -7.30
CA SER A 390 -27.66 -25.26 -8.60
C SER A 390 -26.22 -24.97 -9.03
N PRO A 391 -25.84 -25.12 -10.32
CA PRO A 391 -24.53 -24.77 -10.82
C PRO A 391 -24.60 -23.39 -11.48
N LYS A 392 -24.45 -22.31 -10.71
CA LYS A 392 -24.14 -21.01 -11.30
C LYS A 392 -22.74 -20.56 -10.88
N PRO A 393 -21.77 -20.53 -11.81
CA PRO A 393 -20.48 -19.89 -11.55
C PRO A 393 -20.68 -18.39 -11.30
N SER A 394 -19.64 -17.71 -10.78
CA SER A 394 -19.53 -16.24 -10.78
C SER A 394 -20.13 -15.66 -12.05
N GLN A 395 -20.97 -14.62 -11.94
CA GLN A 395 -21.65 -14.06 -13.12
C GLN A 395 -20.64 -13.78 -14.24
N PRO A 396 -20.89 -14.24 -15.47
CA PRO A 396 -19.94 -14.09 -16.56
C PRO A 396 -19.79 -12.61 -16.94
N ARG A 397 -18.66 -12.28 -17.58
CA ARG A 397 -18.50 -10.98 -18.24
C ARG A 397 -19.57 -10.85 -19.31
N HIS A 398 -20.36 -9.79 -19.26
CA HIS A 398 -21.36 -9.48 -20.27
C HIS A 398 -20.67 -8.82 -21.47
N THR A 399 -20.60 -9.55 -22.58
CA THR A 399 -19.92 -9.13 -23.82
C THR A 399 -20.85 -8.72 -24.95
N HIS A 400 -22.17 -8.89 -24.81
CA HIS A 400 -23.11 -8.48 -25.85
C HIS A 400 -23.23 -6.96 -25.89
N SER A 401 -23.06 -6.40 -27.08
CA SER A 401 -23.29 -4.99 -27.37
C SER A 401 -24.48 -4.87 -28.32
N PRO A 402 -25.43 -3.95 -28.07
CA PRO A 402 -25.45 -2.96 -26.99
C PRO A 402 -26.13 -3.47 -25.70
N CYS A 403 -25.59 -3.09 -24.54
CA CYS A 403 -26.25 -3.22 -23.24
C CYS A 403 -26.82 -1.84 -22.83
N ALA A 404 -28.14 -1.71 -22.82
CA ALA A 404 -28.81 -0.43 -22.50
C ALA A 404 -28.52 0.05 -21.07
N ASP A 405 -28.53 -0.88 -20.11
CA ASP A 405 -28.23 -0.66 -18.69
C ASP A 405 -26.81 -0.10 -18.51
N ASN A 406 -25.79 -0.77 -19.07
CA ASN A 406 -24.41 -0.26 -19.00
C ASN A 406 -24.22 1.08 -19.74
N THR A 407 -24.98 1.33 -20.81
CA THR A 407 -24.94 2.61 -21.54
C THR A 407 -25.51 3.76 -20.70
N GLU A 408 -26.60 3.50 -19.98
CA GLU A 408 -27.18 4.46 -19.04
C GLU A 408 -26.24 4.71 -17.86
N HIS A 409 -25.73 3.63 -17.27
CA HIS A 409 -24.73 3.69 -16.21
C HIS A 409 -23.52 4.53 -16.60
N HIS A 410 -22.97 4.31 -17.79
CA HIS A 410 -21.84 5.06 -18.32
C HIS A 410 -22.09 6.57 -18.37
N ARG A 411 -23.27 6.97 -18.84
CA ARG A 411 -23.68 8.38 -18.91
C ARG A 411 -23.78 8.99 -17.51
N ASN A 412 -24.40 8.25 -16.58
CA ASN A 412 -24.57 8.69 -15.20
C ASN A 412 -23.22 8.80 -14.48
N PHE A 413 -22.32 7.84 -14.72
CA PHE A 413 -20.99 7.81 -14.14
C PHE A 413 -20.17 9.03 -14.58
N ILE A 414 -20.12 9.35 -15.88
CA ILE A 414 -19.39 10.53 -16.37
C ILE A 414 -20.01 11.83 -15.86
N GLY A 415 -21.34 11.91 -15.79
CA GLY A 415 -22.05 13.09 -15.30
C GLY A 415 -21.99 13.33 -13.79
N MET A 416 -21.45 12.38 -13.01
CA MET A 416 -21.38 12.46 -11.56
C MET A 416 -20.26 13.40 -11.09
N ASN A 417 -20.50 14.13 -10.00
CA ASN A 417 -19.43 14.83 -9.29
C ASN A 417 -18.58 13.82 -8.49
N HIS A 418 -17.48 13.35 -9.09
CA HIS A 418 -16.59 12.36 -8.50
C HIS A 418 -15.85 12.87 -7.26
N ASP A 419 -15.58 14.17 -7.15
CA ASP A 419 -15.01 14.74 -5.92
C ASP A 419 -15.98 14.54 -4.75
N ARG A 420 -17.26 14.84 -4.98
CA ARG A 420 -18.31 14.69 -3.98
C ARG A 420 -18.58 13.23 -3.63
N LEU A 421 -18.65 12.36 -4.64
CA LEU A 421 -18.83 10.92 -4.46
C LEU A 421 -17.71 10.33 -3.61
N SER A 422 -16.46 10.67 -3.94
CA SER A 422 -15.28 10.18 -3.20
C SER A 422 -15.29 10.61 -1.73
N GLN A 423 -15.66 11.86 -1.46
CA GLN A 423 -15.81 12.38 -0.10
C GLN A 423 -16.93 11.67 0.68
N ALA A 424 -18.07 11.39 0.04
CA ALA A 424 -19.17 10.64 0.65
C ALA A 424 -18.78 9.20 0.99
N ILE A 425 -18.12 8.50 0.05
CA ILE A 425 -17.62 7.13 0.26
C ILE A 425 -16.66 7.09 1.45
N LEU A 426 -15.70 8.02 1.51
CA LEU A 426 -14.68 8.06 2.56
C LEU A 426 -15.22 8.55 3.91
N ALA A 427 -16.35 9.28 3.92
CA ALA A 427 -17.05 9.68 5.14
C ALA A 427 -17.92 8.55 5.73
N ASP A 428 -18.45 7.66 4.88
CA ASP A 428 -19.17 6.44 5.30
C ASP A 428 -18.24 5.25 5.58
N HIS A 429 -17.05 5.26 4.98
CA HIS A 429 -16.01 4.27 5.25
C HIS A 429 -15.56 4.35 6.72
N ARG A 430 -15.17 3.19 7.27
CA ARG A 430 -14.52 3.13 8.60
C ARG A 430 -13.37 4.13 8.67
N ALA A 431 -13.47 5.07 9.61
CA ALA A 431 -12.44 6.05 9.87
C ALA A 431 -11.17 5.36 10.38
N TYR A 432 -11.32 4.30 11.18
CA TYR A 432 -10.22 3.54 11.77
C TYR A 432 -10.43 2.01 11.70
N PRO A 433 -9.37 1.22 11.48
CA PRO A 433 -9.45 -0.24 11.38
C PRO A 433 -9.43 -0.97 12.73
N PHE A 434 -9.55 -0.23 13.83
CA PHE A 434 -9.53 -0.75 15.20
C PHE A 434 -10.59 -0.02 16.04
N PRO A 435 -11.13 -0.67 17.08
CA PRO A 435 -12.11 -0.04 17.94
C PRO A 435 -11.49 1.16 18.67
N LEU A 436 -12.26 2.24 18.74
CA LEU A 436 -11.94 3.44 19.50
C LEU A 436 -13.03 3.59 20.56
N SER A 437 -12.62 3.68 21.82
CA SER A 437 -13.56 3.90 22.92
C SER A 437 -13.68 5.38 23.19
N SER A 438 -14.88 5.94 23.07
CA SER A 438 -15.19 7.28 23.57
C SER A 438 -16.49 7.26 24.38
N PRO A 439 -16.56 8.01 25.49
CA PRO A 439 -17.79 8.16 26.26
C PRO A 439 -18.98 8.70 25.45
N THR A 440 -18.72 9.48 24.40
CA THR A 440 -19.74 10.16 23.59
C THR A 440 -20.13 9.41 22.32
N SER A 441 -19.19 8.70 21.69
CA SER A 441 -19.39 8.07 20.36
C SER A 441 -19.60 6.56 20.41
N GLY A 442 -19.47 5.93 21.57
CA GLY A 442 -19.51 4.47 21.69
C GLY A 442 -18.48 3.81 20.79
N ASP A 443 -18.90 2.81 20.00
CA ASP A 443 -18.06 2.07 19.05
C ASP A 443 -18.15 2.61 17.60
N ASP A 444 -18.89 3.70 17.34
CA ASP A 444 -18.96 4.34 16.01
C ASP A 444 -17.75 5.25 15.80
N ASP A 445 -16.82 4.81 14.95
CA ASP A 445 -15.57 5.50 14.66
C ASP A 445 -15.78 6.76 13.81
N GLY A 446 -16.88 6.85 13.05
CA GLY A 446 -17.27 8.07 12.34
C GLY A 446 -17.81 9.16 13.28
N LEU A 447 -18.55 8.79 14.32
CA LEU A 447 -18.94 9.72 15.40
C LEU A 447 -17.72 10.16 16.21
N TYR A 448 -16.76 9.26 16.44
CA TYR A 448 -15.50 9.63 17.06
C TYR A 448 -14.73 10.67 16.24
N LEU A 449 -14.67 10.51 14.91
CA LEU A 449 -14.07 11.50 14.02
C LEU A 449 -14.82 12.84 14.06
N LEU A 450 -16.15 12.81 14.12
CA LEU A 450 -16.96 14.02 14.25
C LEU A 450 -16.62 14.81 15.53
N ASP A 451 -16.40 14.12 16.64
CA ASP A 451 -15.96 14.76 17.90
C ASP A 451 -14.58 15.41 17.75
N ILE A 452 -13.66 14.79 17.00
CA ILE A 452 -12.36 15.39 16.67
C ILE A 452 -12.52 16.64 15.81
N ILE A 453 -13.37 16.59 14.78
CA ILE A 453 -13.63 17.73 13.90
C ILE A 453 -14.17 18.91 14.72
N ARG A 454 -15.21 18.68 15.53
CA ARG A 454 -15.85 19.73 16.34
C ARG A 454 -14.94 20.33 17.40
N SER A 455 -14.11 19.51 18.04
CA SER A 455 -13.16 19.98 19.05
C SER A 455 -11.98 20.75 18.44
N THR A 456 -11.55 20.39 17.22
CA THR A 456 -10.41 21.04 16.57
C THR A 456 -10.80 22.32 15.84
N LEU A 457 -12.00 22.34 15.26
CA LEU A 457 -12.54 23.42 14.45
C LEU A 457 -13.89 23.90 15.02
N PRO A 458 -13.93 24.45 16.24
CA PRO A 458 -15.16 24.97 16.80
C PRO A 458 -15.63 26.14 15.94
N ASN A 459 -16.86 26.06 15.43
CA ASN A 459 -17.51 27.03 14.52
C ASN A 459 -17.14 26.92 13.03
N ASP A 460 -16.46 25.87 12.59
CA ASP A 460 -16.28 25.59 11.14
C ASP A 460 -17.42 24.70 10.61
N LEU A 461 -17.69 24.76 9.30
CA LEU A 461 -18.72 23.98 8.62
C LEU A 461 -18.25 22.56 8.25
N ILE A 462 -16.99 22.20 8.48
CA ILE A 462 -16.44 20.87 8.16
C ILE A 462 -17.28 19.74 8.78
N ASP A 463 -17.79 19.92 9.99
CA ASP A 463 -18.60 18.89 10.65
C ASP A 463 -19.93 18.64 9.90
N THR A 464 -20.52 19.71 9.39
CA THR A 464 -21.73 19.73 8.58
C THR A 464 -21.46 19.10 7.21
N TYR A 465 -20.34 19.43 6.58
CA TYR A 465 -19.91 18.78 5.33
C TYR A 465 -19.66 17.29 5.52
N PHE A 466 -18.98 16.88 6.59
CA PHE A 466 -18.74 15.48 6.90
C PHE A 466 -20.06 14.72 7.11
N LEU A 467 -20.96 15.25 7.95
CA LEU A 467 -22.28 14.65 8.19
C LEU A 467 -23.11 14.56 6.91
N ARG A 468 -23.11 15.61 6.10
CA ARG A 468 -23.79 15.62 4.80
C ARG A 468 -23.22 14.51 3.90
N SER A 469 -21.90 14.42 3.78
CA SER A 469 -21.18 13.39 3.01
C SER A 469 -21.61 11.98 3.42
N ARG A 470 -21.63 11.71 4.72
CA ARG A 470 -22.04 10.42 5.26
C ARG A 470 -23.53 10.13 5.02
N SER A 471 -24.39 11.13 5.11
CA SER A 471 -25.84 10.95 4.93
C SER A 471 -26.26 10.69 3.48
N GLU A 472 -25.55 11.27 2.51
CA GLU A 472 -25.95 11.22 1.10
C GLU A 472 -25.36 10.05 0.32
N VAL A 473 -24.36 9.33 0.87
CA VAL A 473 -23.59 8.30 0.16
C VAL A 473 -24.46 7.25 -0.54
N ASN A 474 -25.57 6.84 0.09
CA ASN A 474 -26.51 5.89 -0.50
C ASN A 474 -27.35 6.53 -1.61
N HIS A 475 -27.72 7.81 -1.46
CA HIS A 475 -28.52 8.50 -2.48
C HIS A 475 -27.74 8.73 -3.78
N ILE A 476 -26.42 8.90 -3.68
CA ILE A 476 -25.52 9.09 -4.82
C ILE A 476 -24.86 7.79 -5.30
N GLY A 477 -25.32 6.63 -4.83
CA GLY A 477 -24.92 5.32 -5.34
C GLY A 477 -23.50 4.87 -4.98
N GLY A 478 -22.92 5.35 -3.88
CA GLY A 478 -21.61 4.93 -3.36
C GLY A 478 -21.68 4.12 -2.04
N GLY A 479 -22.89 3.85 -1.55
CA GLY A 479 -23.14 3.39 -0.18
C GLY A 479 -23.33 1.88 -0.04
N THR A 480 -23.81 1.46 1.13
CA THR A 480 -24.16 0.06 1.43
C THR A 480 -25.59 -0.30 1.04
N LYS A 481 -26.50 0.66 1.03
CA LYS A 481 -27.90 0.45 0.65
C LYS A 481 -28.14 0.61 -0.85
N ASP A 482 -27.25 1.34 -1.52
CA ASP A 482 -27.24 1.46 -2.97
C ASP A 482 -25.82 1.70 -3.47
N MET A 483 -25.40 0.89 -4.43
CA MET A 483 -24.10 0.93 -5.10
C MET A 483 -24.26 1.34 -6.57
N GLY A 484 -25.33 2.05 -6.93
CA GLY A 484 -25.71 2.30 -8.32
C GLY A 484 -24.72 3.12 -9.15
N THR A 485 -23.78 3.85 -8.54
CA THR A 485 -22.80 4.68 -9.27
C THR A 485 -21.40 4.09 -9.23
N PHE A 486 -20.76 4.09 -8.06
CA PHE A 486 -19.40 3.56 -7.94
C PHE A 486 -19.03 3.46 -6.47
N ARG A 487 -18.71 2.25 -6.01
CA ARG A 487 -18.18 2.03 -4.67
C ARG A 487 -16.74 1.58 -4.75
N TRP A 488 -15.84 2.40 -4.19
CA TRP A 488 -14.41 2.11 -4.17
C TRP A 488 -14.13 0.87 -3.31
N GLU A 489 -13.25 0.00 -3.80
CA GLU A 489 -12.74 -1.17 -3.07
C GLU A 489 -11.27 -1.05 -2.75
N HIS A 490 -10.45 -0.63 -3.73
CA HIS A 490 -9.00 -0.59 -3.56
C HIS A 490 -8.36 0.51 -4.40
N ILE A 491 -7.24 1.03 -3.90
CA ILE A 491 -6.48 2.12 -4.51
C ILE A 491 -5.00 1.77 -4.48
N PHE A 492 -4.32 1.83 -5.61
CA PHE A 492 -2.88 1.57 -5.73
C PHE A 492 -2.33 2.30 -6.96
N VAL A 493 -1.01 2.22 -7.19
CA VAL A 493 -0.39 2.73 -8.42
C VAL A 493 -0.13 1.59 -9.36
N GLU A 494 -0.49 1.75 -10.63
CA GLU A 494 -0.08 0.85 -11.69
C GLU A 494 -0.09 1.52 -13.06
N ASN A 495 0.59 0.89 -14.01
CA ASN A 495 0.53 1.24 -15.42
C ASN A 495 -0.78 0.70 -16.04
N PRO A 496 -1.55 1.52 -16.80
CA PRO A 496 -2.82 1.10 -17.40
C PRO A 496 -2.73 -0.17 -18.26
N GLY A 497 -1.64 -0.36 -18.99
CA GLY A 497 -1.42 -1.56 -19.79
C GLY A 497 -1.35 -2.84 -18.95
N ARG A 498 -0.64 -2.78 -17.82
CA ARG A 498 -0.53 -3.90 -16.89
C ARG A 498 -1.85 -4.17 -16.17
N LEU A 499 -2.52 -3.10 -15.72
CA LEU A 499 -3.82 -3.25 -15.08
C LEU A 499 -4.82 -3.93 -16.03
N THR A 500 -4.80 -3.58 -17.31
CA THR A 500 -5.65 -4.23 -18.32
C THR A 500 -5.38 -5.72 -18.41
N ASP A 501 -4.12 -6.14 -18.47
CA ASP A 501 -3.75 -7.56 -18.52
C ASP A 501 -4.19 -8.30 -17.26
N MET A 502 -4.05 -7.67 -16.09
CA MET A 502 -4.51 -8.22 -14.82
C MET A 502 -6.02 -8.41 -14.78
N LEU A 503 -6.78 -7.44 -15.29
CA LEU A 503 -8.25 -7.47 -15.36
C LEU A 503 -8.77 -8.45 -16.40
N HIS A 504 -7.99 -8.76 -17.45
CA HIS A 504 -8.29 -9.84 -18.38
C HIS A 504 -7.88 -11.23 -17.86
N GLY A 505 -6.97 -11.28 -16.88
CA GLY A 505 -6.55 -12.48 -16.17
C GLY A 505 -7.36 -12.78 -14.90
N SER A 506 -6.67 -13.10 -13.81
CA SER A 506 -7.25 -13.60 -12.56
C SER A 506 -8.08 -12.58 -11.76
N MET A 507 -7.93 -11.27 -12.03
CA MET A 507 -8.74 -10.23 -11.36
C MET A 507 -10.14 -10.10 -11.96
N ALA A 508 -10.44 -10.78 -13.07
CA ALA A 508 -11.77 -10.81 -13.69
C ALA A 508 -12.82 -11.56 -12.85
N THR A 509 -12.39 -12.53 -12.02
CA THR A 509 -13.29 -13.51 -11.38
C THR A 509 -13.37 -13.39 -9.86
N GLY A 510 -12.72 -12.39 -9.25
CA GLY A 510 -12.62 -12.24 -7.79
C GLY A 510 -12.87 -10.82 -7.28
N LEU A 511 -12.47 -10.55 -6.02
CA LEU A 511 -12.36 -9.18 -5.52
C LEU A 511 -11.15 -8.46 -6.13
N PHE A 512 -11.21 -7.14 -6.19
CA PHE A 512 -10.11 -6.32 -6.68
C PHE A 512 -8.90 -6.21 -5.72
N ALA A 513 -8.99 -6.87 -4.56
CA ALA A 513 -8.03 -6.84 -3.45
C ALA A 513 -6.87 -7.84 -3.61
#